data_AF-A0A0K0XFB9-F1
#
_entry.id   AF-A0A0K0XFB9-F1
#
_cell.length_a   1.000
_cell.length_b   1.000
_cell.length_c   1.000
_cell.angle_alpha   90.00
_cell.angle_beta   90.00
_cell.angle_gamma   90.00
#
_symmetry.space_group_name_H-M   'P 1'
#
loop_
_entity.id
_entity.type
_entity.pdbx_description
1 polymer ?
#
loop_
_entity_poly.entity_id
_entity_poly.type
_entity_poly.pdbx_seq_one_letter_code
_entity_poly.pdbx_strand_id
1 'polypeptide(L)'
;MHALASRQRTGDLQIAPFQKAGTAALLGVDDETMTGAAWWLDHTGAVYRGAEAVNAAVSASYGSRIPLWVYRVPGIRQLEDAVYRWIAAHRYRFPGATPHCAARPGDC
;
A
#
# COMPACT_ATOMS: atom_id res chain seq x y z
N MET A 1 -6.06 6.70 -5.40
CA MET A 1 -5.90 5.25 -5.64
C MET A 1 -6.36 4.80 -7.04
N HIS A 2 -7.47 5.32 -7.59
CA HIS A 2 -7.91 4.98 -8.96
C HIS A 2 -6.88 5.20 -10.09
N ALA A 3 -5.97 6.18 -9.94
CA ALA A 3 -4.98 6.51 -10.98
C ALA A 3 -3.83 5.48 -11.12
N LEU A 4 -3.58 4.64 -10.11
CA LEU A 4 -2.56 3.58 -10.21
C LEU A 4 -3.13 2.37 -10.96
N ALA A 5 -4.37 1.98 -10.65
CA ALA A 5 -5.07 0.91 -11.34
C ALA A 5 -5.30 1.21 -12.84
N SER A 6 -5.48 2.48 -13.22
CA SER A 6 -5.62 2.85 -14.64
C SER A 6 -4.29 2.99 -15.39
N ARG A 7 -3.16 3.08 -14.68
CA ARG A 7 -1.80 3.22 -15.28
C ARG A 7 -0.95 1.96 -15.17
N GLN A 8 -1.52 0.85 -14.73
CA GLN A 8 -0.82 -0.43 -14.64
C GLN A 8 -0.48 -0.94 -16.05
N ARG A 9 0.82 -1.14 -16.33
CA ARG A 9 1.26 -1.71 -17.62
C ARG A 9 1.17 -3.24 -17.66
N THR A 10 1.25 -3.88 -16.50
CA THR A 10 1.38 -5.35 -16.38
C THR A 10 0.05 -6.06 -16.21
N GLY A 11 -1.02 -5.36 -15.80
CA GLY A 11 -2.34 -5.96 -15.52
C GLY A 11 -2.44 -6.76 -14.20
N ASP A 12 -1.33 -6.95 -13.49
CA ASP A 12 -1.21 -7.84 -12.32
C ASP A 12 -1.31 -7.11 -10.97
N LEU A 13 -1.84 -5.87 -10.98
CA LEU A 13 -1.96 -5.03 -9.79
C LEU A 13 -3.39 -5.11 -9.24
N GLN A 14 -3.54 -5.74 -8.07
CA GLN A 14 -4.80 -5.75 -7.33
C GLN A 14 -4.69 -4.80 -6.13
N ILE A 15 -5.56 -3.78 -6.10
CA ILE A 15 -5.66 -2.85 -4.98
C ILE A 15 -6.95 -3.15 -4.24
N ALA A 16 -6.84 -3.59 -2.99
CA ALA A 16 -7.98 -3.83 -2.11
C ALA A 16 -8.01 -2.81 -0.96
N PRO A 17 -9.20 -2.34 -0.54
CA PRO A 17 -9.33 -1.57 0.68
C PRO A 17 -9.10 -2.49 1.89
N PHE A 18 -8.43 -1.98 2.92
CA PHE A 18 -8.16 -2.77 4.13
C PHE A 18 -9.45 -3.19 4.84
N GLN A 19 -10.54 -2.43 4.71
CA GLN A 19 -11.82 -2.74 5.35
C GLN A 19 -12.54 -3.95 4.74
N LYS A 20 -12.12 -4.43 3.56
CA LYS A 20 -12.75 -5.59 2.93
C LYS A 20 -12.40 -6.85 3.71
N ALA A 21 -13.42 -7.64 4.04
CA ALA A 21 -13.26 -8.92 4.72
C ALA A 21 -12.24 -9.83 4.00
N GLY A 22 -11.34 -10.45 4.77
CA GLY A 22 -10.30 -11.36 4.26
C GLY A 22 -9.00 -10.69 3.81
N THR A 23 -8.94 -9.35 3.73
CA THR A 23 -7.70 -8.64 3.31
C THR A 23 -6.56 -8.84 4.32
N ALA A 24 -6.85 -8.76 5.62
CA ALA A 24 -5.89 -9.05 6.70
C ALA A 24 -5.37 -10.49 6.64
N ALA A 25 -6.29 -11.44 6.49
CA ALA A 25 -5.98 -12.87 6.41
C ALA A 25 -5.09 -13.20 5.21
N LEU A 26 -5.32 -12.59 4.05
CA LEU A 26 -4.48 -12.74 2.85
C LEU A 26 -3.04 -12.26 3.08
N LEU A 27 -2.85 -11.28 3.95
CA LEU A 27 -1.55 -10.70 4.28
C LEU A 27 -0.90 -11.35 5.51
N GLY A 28 -1.62 -12.23 6.22
CA GLY A 28 -1.14 -12.83 7.47
C GLY A 28 -0.91 -11.82 8.59
N VAL A 29 -1.65 -10.70 8.60
CA VAL A 29 -1.52 -9.63 9.61
C VAL A 29 -2.82 -9.47 10.38
N ASP A 30 -2.74 -9.00 11.63
CA ASP A 30 -3.94 -8.67 12.42
C ASP A 30 -4.67 -7.44 11.87
N ASP A 31 -6.00 -7.45 11.96
CA ASP A 31 -6.86 -6.35 11.48
C ASP A 31 -6.51 -5.00 12.10
N GLU A 32 -6.19 -4.96 13.39
CA GLU A 32 -5.77 -3.73 14.08
C GLU A 32 -4.49 -3.15 13.47
N THR A 33 -3.51 -4.03 13.21
CA THR A 33 -2.20 -3.68 12.65
C THR A 33 -2.32 -3.25 11.18
N MET A 34 -3.28 -3.83 10.45
CA MET A 34 -3.54 -3.51 9.05
C MET A 34 -3.91 -2.04 8.86
N THR A 35 -4.65 -1.44 9.80
CA THR A 35 -5.07 -0.03 9.71
C THR A 35 -3.92 0.97 9.82
N GLY A 36 -2.76 0.56 10.35
CA GLY A 36 -1.64 1.44 10.70
C GLY A 36 -0.69 1.78 9.54
N ALA A 37 -0.76 1.06 8.42
CA ALA A 37 0.13 1.29 7.27
C ALA A 37 -0.47 0.76 5.96
N ALA A 38 0.22 1.06 4.86
CA ALA A 38 0.03 0.40 3.58
C ALA A 38 0.77 -0.94 3.58
N TRP A 39 0.20 -1.91 2.87
CA TRP A 39 0.73 -3.26 2.76
C TRP A 39 0.79 -3.67 1.30
N TRP A 40 1.77 -4.51 0.98
CA TRP A 40 1.93 -5.06 -0.36
C TRP A 40 2.31 -6.53 -0.26
N LEU A 41 1.57 -7.40 -0.94
CA LEU A 41 1.93 -8.80 -1.14
C LEU A 41 2.44 -8.96 -2.56
N ASP A 42 3.67 -9.44 -2.73
CA ASP A 42 4.20 -9.74 -4.05
C ASP A 42 3.91 -11.18 -4.50
N HIS A 43 4.20 -11.48 -5.78
CA HIS A 43 4.02 -12.80 -6.37
C HIS A 43 4.87 -13.91 -5.74
N THR A 44 5.90 -13.56 -4.96
CA THR A 44 6.74 -14.52 -4.22
C THR A 44 6.15 -14.83 -2.85
N GLY A 45 5.09 -14.13 -2.43
CA GLY A 45 4.48 -14.24 -1.11
C GLY A 45 5.11 -13.30 -0.07
N ALA A 46 6.03 -12.42 -0.46
CA ALA A 46 6.64 -11.49 0.48
C ALA A 46 5.68 -10.33 0.78
N VAL A 47 5.54 -10.03 2.08
CA VAL A 47 4.69 -8.96 2.59
C VAL A 47 5.55 -7.77 3.01
N TYR A 48 5.29 -6.62 2.41
CA TYR A 48 5.97 -5.37 2.70
C TYR A 48 5.03 -4.39 3.39
N ARG A 49 5.59 -3.45 4.15
CA ARG A 49 4.84 -2.47 4.95
C ARG A 49 5.31 -1.05 4.67
N GLY A 50 4.39 -0.09 4.73
CA GLY A 50 4.70 1.33 4.72
C GLY A 50 5.30 1.83 3.41
N ALA A 51 6.41 2.59 3.49
CA ALA A 51 7.10 3.11 2.30
C ALA A 51 7.62 1.98 1.40
N GLU A 52 8.12 0.89 2.00
CA GLU A 52 8.58 -0.28 1.25
C GLU A 52 7.44 -0.92 0.45
N ALA A 53 6.24 -1.02 1.03
CA ALA A 53 5.05 -1.50 0.33
C ALA A 53 4.69 -0.64 -0.88
N VAL A 54 4.77 0.69 -0.74
CA VAL A 54 4.48 1.62 -1.84
C VAL A 54 5.50 1.45 -2.97
N ASN A 55 6.79 1.38 -2.64
CA ASN A 55 7.84 1.16 -3.64
C ASN A 55 7.72 -0.20 -4.34
N ALA A 56 7.32 -1.25 -3.60
CA ALA A 56 7.06 -2.57 -4.17
C ALA A 56 5.85 -2.55 -5.13
N ALA A 57 4.75 -1.91 -4.74
CA ALA A 57 3.57 -1.75 -5.59
C ALA A 57 3.89 -0.96 -6.87
N VAL A 58 4.66 0.14 -6.76
CA VAL A 58 5.11 0.93 -7.92
C VAL A 58 6.04 0.08 -8.80
N SER A 59 6.97 -0.66 -8.22
CA SER A 59 7.86 -1.55 -8.95
C SER A 59 7.08 -2.59 -9.76
N ALA A 60 6.07 -3.22 -9.16
CA ALA A 60 5.18 -4.17 -9.83
C ALA A 60 4.34 -3.51 -10.95
N SER A 61 3.83 -2.30 -10.71
CA SER A 61 3.02 -1.55 -11.68
C SER A 61 3.79 -1.19 -12.96
N TYR A 62 5.08 -0.89 -12.82
CA TYR A 62 5.97 -0.54 -13.93
C TYR A 62 6.79 -1.72 -14.47
N GLY A 63 6.70 -2.91 -13.86
CA GLY A 63 7.52 -4.08 -14.23
C GLY A 63 9.02 -3.88 -14.02
N SER A 64 9.43 -2.98 -13.12
CA SER A 64 10.84 -2.64 -12.89
C SER A 64 11.20 -2.71 -11.41
N ARG A 65 12.39 -3.23 -11.08
CA ARG A 65 12.88 -3.30 -9.68
C ARG A 65 13.62 -2.04 -9.23
N ILE A 66 13.70 -1.02 -10.10
CA ILE A 66 14.45 0.22 -9.88
C ILE A 66 13.96 0.97 -8.63
N PRO A 67 12.63 1.18 -8.41
CA PRO A 67 12.16 1.91 -7.23
C PRO A 67 12.54 1.21 -5.92
N LEU A 68 12.41 -0.12 -5.87
CA LEU A 68 12.82 -0.96 -4.75
C LEU A 68 14.33 -0.88 -4.46
N TRP A 69 15.15 -0.73 -5.51
CA TRP A 69 16.60 -0.55 -5.39
C TRP A 69 16.95 0.83 -4.82
N VAL A 70 16.29 1.89 -5.28
CA VAL A 70 16.46 3.26 -4.77
C VAL A 70 16.08 3.34 -3.29
N TYR A 71 14.99 2.67 -2.88
CA TYR A 71 14.58 2.58 -1.48
C TYR A 71 15.66 1.92 -0.58
N ARG A 72 16.49 1.03 -1.12
CA ARG A 72 17.54 0.34 -0.36
C ARG A 72 18.80 1.19 -0.15
N VAL A 73 18.89 2.36 -0.77
CA VAL A 73 20.03 3.27 -0.59
C VAL A 73 19.99 3.89 0.82
N PRO A 74 21.06 3.77 1.61
CA PRO A 74 21.14 4.41 2.92
C PRO A 74 21.04 5.94 2.76
N GLY A 75 20.21 6.57 3.59
CA GLY A 75 19.78 7.97 3.49
C GLY A 75 18.40 8.12 2.87
N ILE A 76 18.18 7.51 1.69
CA ILE A 76 16.90 7.56 0.98
C ILE A 76 15.83 6.78 1.74
N ARG A 77 16.16 5.57 2.20
CA ARG A 77 15.26 4.75 3.02
C ARG A 77 14.69 5.53 4.21
N GLN A 78 15.57 6.17 4.98
CA GLN A 78 15.19 6.88 6.21
C GLN A 78 14.34 8.11 5.90
N LEU A 79 14.66 8.81 4.81
CA LEU A 79 13.88 9.95 4.34
C LEU A 79 12.47 9.49 3.93
N GLU A 80 12.37 8.46 3.10
CA GLU A 80 11.08 7.93 2.65
C GLU A 80 10.25 7.38 3.81
N ASP A 81 10.86 6.66 4.75
CA ASP A 81 10.18 6.19 5.96
C ASP A 81 9.68 7.36 6.82
N ALA A 82 10.46 8.44 6.96
CA ALA A 82 10.07 9.63 7.71
C ALA A 82 8.92 10.39 7.03
N VAL A 83 9.02 10.60 5.71
CA VAL A 83 7.97 11.22 4.90
C VAL A 83 6.70 10.38 4.97
N TYR A 84 6.82 9.06 4.83
CA TYR A 84 5.69 8.14 4.92
C TYR A 84 5.01 8.21 6.29
N ARG A 85 5.78 8.17 7.39
CA ARG A 85 5.23 8.32 8.75
C ARG A 85 4.50 9.65 8.91
N TRP A 86 5.05 10.74 8.38
CA TRP A 86 4.40 12.04 8.40
C TRP A 86 3.07 12.02 7.63
N ILE A 87 3.05 11.45 6.42
CA ILE A 87 1.82 11.30 5.63
C ILE A 87 0.79 10.45 6.38
N ALA A 88 1.19 9.30 6.92
CA ALA A 88 0.32 8.40 7.67
C ALA A 88 -0.28 9.10 8.90
N ALA A 89 0.51 9.92 9.60
CA ALA A 89 0.05 10.73 10.72
C ALA A 89 -0.86 11.89 10.29
N HIS A 90 -0.82 12.34 9.03
CA HIS A 90 -1.67 13.44 8.51
C HIS A 90 -2.80 12.95 7.60
N ARG A 91 -2.97 11.63 7.45
CA ARG A 91 -3.91 11.01 6.48
C ARG A 91 -5.36 11.48 6.63
N TYR A 92 -5.78 11.83 7.85
CA TYR A 92 -7.11 12.36 8.15
C TYR A 92 -7.38 13.73 7.52
N ARG A 93 -6.34 14.44 7.05
CA ARG A 93 -6.46 15.75 6.40
C ARG A 93 -6.58 15.66 4.87
N PHE A 94 -6.37 14.49 4.28
CA PHE A 94 -6.41 14.33 2.83
C PHE A 94 -7.85 14.07 2.34
N PRO A 95 -8.33 14.79 1.30
CA PRO A 95 -9.63 14.53 0.70
C PRO A 95 -9.68 13.13 0.07
N GLY A 96 -10.83 12.44 0.20
CA GLY A 96 -11.01 11.05 -0.27
C GLY A 96 -10.86 9.96 0.79
N ALA A 97 -10.79 10.34 2.07
CA ALA A 97 -10.72 9.42 3.21
C ALA A 97 -12.10 8.87 3.65
N THR A 98 -13.14 8.92 2.81
CA THR A 98 -14.43 8.28 3.13
C THR A 98 -14.17 6.80 3.36
N PRO A 99 -14.45 6.26 4.56
CA PRO A 99 -14.22 4.85 4.85
C PRO A 99 -14.94 3.95 3.85
N HIS A 100 -14.31 2.85 3.43
CA HIS A 100 -14.89 1.96 2.42
C HIS A 100 -16.29 1.47 2.84
N CYS A 101 -16.45 1.07 4.11
CA CYS A 101 -17.75 0.67 4.67
C CYS A 101 -18.80 1.78 4.66
N ALA A 102 -18.40 3.05 4.77
CA ALA A 102 -19.35 4.17 4.68
C ALA A 102 -19.82 4.39 3.22
N ALA A 103 -18.97 4.08 2.24
CA ALA A 103 -19.32 4.18 0.82
C ALA A 103 -20.02 2.91 0.28
N ARG A 104 -19.73 1.73 0.86
CA ARG A 104 -20.25 0.41 0.49
C ARG A 104 -20.46 -0.46 1.75
N PRO A 105 -21.59 -0.30 2.45
CA PRO A 105 -21.80 -0.97 3.73
C PRO A 105 -21.99 -2.48 3.67
N GLY A 106 -22.21 -3.07 2.49
CA GLY A 106 -22.36 -4.53 2.31
C GLY A 106 -21.07 -5.28 1.96
N ASP A 107 -19.95 -4.57 1.77
CA ASP A 107 -18.63 -5.15 1.48
C ASP A 107 -17.71 -5.18 2.73
N CYS A 108 -18.31 -4.83 3.87
CA CYS A 108 -17.84 -5.02 5.23
C CYS A 108 -18.85 -5.96 5.92
#